data_AF-A0A520UEI9-F1
#
_entry.id   AF-A0A520UEI9-F1
#
_cell.length_a   1.000
_cell.length_b   1.000
_cell.length_c   1.000
_cell.angle_alpha   90.00
_cell.angle_beta   90.00
_cell.angle_gamma   90.00
#
_symmetry.space_group_name_H-M   'P 1'
#
loop_
_entity.id
_entity.type
_entity.pdbx_description
1 polymer ?
#
loop_
_entity_poly.entity_id
_entity_poly.type
_entity_poly.pdbx_seq_one_letter_code
_entity_poly.pdbx_strand_id
1 'polypeptide(L)'
;LEYKSINKGVMHACGHDAHIAILMATAEILSNNIDFPGTVKFIFQPAEEGPPKGEEGGARLMIKEGVLNNPDVDAIFGLHISSLLPMNKVYYKPGGFFASSSSLTIKIKGKQTHGGTPWFGVDPIVISAEIISALQTIISRQSNLTEEAAVLSIGQINGGNRFNIIPEEVTMIGTIRALSYEMRDSIKQKIHNLVDGISKSFGAESEVEIIDGADITYNDPGMMNQMLPSIKKSAGENNAVLTKAKTVAEDYAYYLNEVPGFLFELGGYNSDSNKPPTPHHTADFTVDDRSMLLGVKVMTNLALDYLKSEQ
;
A
#
# COMPACT_ATOMS: atom_id res chain seq x y z
N LEU A 1 25.16 -2.87 -13.76
CA LEU A 1 25.76 -2.88 -12.42
C LEU A 1 26.61 -4.14 -12.27
N GLU A 2 27.73 -4.06 -11.56
CA GLU A 2 28.58 -5.24 -11.28
C GLU A 2 27.84 -6.28 -10.41
N TYR A 3 26.93 -5.81 -9.56
CA TYR A 3 26.06 -6.61 -8.68
C TYR A 3 24.64 -6.84 -9.25
N LYS A 4 24.45 -6.76 -10.58
CA LYS A 4 23.13 -7.00 -11.18
C LYS A 4 22.64 -8.43 -10.92
N SER A 5 21.32 -8.62 -10.96
CA SER A 5 20.71 -9.94 -10.87
C SER A 5 21.30 -10.93 -11.90
N ILE A 6 21.62 -12.13 -11.44
CA ILE A 6 22.00 -13.27 -12.27
C ILE A 6 20.79 -14.12 -12.69
N ASN A 7 19.61 -13.85 -12.11
CA ASN A 7 18.35 -14.51 -12.44
C ASN A 7 17.63 -13.74 -13.54
N LYS A 8 17.52 -14.34 -14.73
CA LYS A 8 16.92 -13.69 -15.90
C LYS A 8 15.47 -13.29 -15.62
N GLY A 9 15.15 -12.01 -15.81
CA GLY A 9 13.81 -11.46 -15.62
C GLY A 9 13.44 -11.13 -14.17
N VAL A 10 14.37 -11.27 -13.22
CA VAL A 10 14.13 -10.99 -11.80
C VAL A 10 15.08 -9.88 -11.33
N MET A 11 14.57 -8.92 -10.55
CA MET A 11 15.34 -7.81 -9.97
C MET A 11 14.73 -7.39 -8.63
N HIS A 12 15.55 -7.06 -7.63
CA HIS A 12 15.11 -6.34 -6.42
C HIS A 12 14.84 -4.87 -6.75
N ALA A 13 13.79 -4.61 -7.53
CA ALA A 13 13.44 -3.26 -8.00
C ALA A 13 12.64 -2.44 -6.97
N CYS A 14 12.49 -2.96 -5.74
CA CYS A 14 11.83 -2.27 -4.62
C CYS A 14 12.75 -2.08 -3.40
N GLY A 15 14.02 -2.53 -3.49
CA GLY A 15 15.02 -2.36 -2.43
C GLY A 15 14.92 -3.37 -1.28
N HIS A 16 14.21 -4.50 -1.47
CA HIS A 16 14.04 -5.50 -0.42
C HIS A 16 15.36 -6.19 -0.05
N ASP A 17 16.33 -6.23 -0.96
CA ASP A 17 17.71 -6.60 -0.66
C ASP A 17 18.36 -5.66 0.36
N ALA A 18 18.15 -4.35 0.24
CA ALA A 18 18.58 -3.37 1.24
C ALA A 18 17.88 -3.57 2.59
N HIS A 19 16.58 -3.86 2.59
CA HIS A 19 15.82 -4.11 3.84
C HIS A 19 16.36 -5.34 4.58
N ILE A 20 16.59 -6.45 3.84
CA ILE A 20 17.19 -7.67 4.39
C ILE A 20 18.58 -7.37 4.95
N ALA A 21 19.43 -6.65 4.22
CA ALA A 21 20.78 -6.29 4.69
C ALA A 21 20.73 -5.46 6.00
N ILE A 22 19.82 -4.47 6.08
CA ILE A 22 19.63 -3.65 7.28
C ILE A 22 19.16 -4.50 8.47
N LEU A 23 18.16 -5.37 8.27
CA LEU A 23 17.62 -6.19 9.35
C LEU A 23 18.63 -7.24 9.83
N MET A 24 19.39 -7.86 8.91
CA MET A 24 20.47 -8.79 9.25
C MET A 24 21.57 -8.11 10.07
N ALA A 25 22.02 -6.92 9.66
CA ALA A 25 23.03 -6.17 10.42
C ALA A 25 22.51 -5.74 11.80
N THR A 26 21.24 -5.35 11.89
CA THR A 26 20.58 -5.04 13.18
C THR A 26 20.54 -6.27 14.08
N ALA A 27 20.17 -7.44 13.53
CA ALA A 27 20.14 -8.69 14.26
C ALA A 27 21.52 -9.12 14.76
N GLU A 28 22.56 -8.99 13.92
CA GLU A 28 23.94 -9.28 14.31
C GLU A 28 24.40 -8.39 15.47
N ILE A 29 24.16 -7.07 15.39
CA ILE A 29 24.52 -6.12 16.45
C ILE A 29 23.83 -6.48 17.76
N LEU A 30 22.51 -6.71 17.74
CA LEU A 30 21.74 -6.98 18.95
C LEU A 30 22.04 -8.36 19.53
N SER A 31 22.29 -9.38 18.70
CA SER A 31 22.68 -10.72 19.15
C SER A 31 24.04 -10.76 19.85
N ASN A 32 24.94 -9.83 19.50
CA ASN A 32 26.25 -9.70 20.13
C ASN A 32 26.24 -8.79 21.36
N ASN A 33 25.13 -8.06 21.62
CA ASN A 33 25.01 -7.08 22.70
C ASN A 33 23.68 -7.26 23.46
N ILE A 34 23.45 -8.45 24.00
CA ILE A 34 22.18 -8.87 24.64
C ILE A 34 21.92 -8.25 26.03
N ASP A 35 22.64 -7.20 26.42
CA ASP A 35 22.44 -6.50 27.70
C ASP A 35 21.33 -5.45 27.59
N PHE A 36 20.11 -5.93 27.38
CA PHE A 36 18.88 -5.12 27.36
C PHE A 36 17.70 -5.94 27.89
N PRO A 37 16.68 -5.29 28.49
CA PRO A 37 15.49 -5.98 28.97
C PRO A 37 14.64 -6.53 27.82
N GLY A 38 13.87 -7.60 28.07
CA GLY A 38 12.87 -8.12 27.12
C GLY A 38 13.45 -8.95 25.96
N THR A 39 12.78 -8.91 24.80
CA THR A 39 13.13 -9.75 23.64
C THR A 39 12.89 -8.99 22.34
N VAL A 40 13.81 -9.15 21.38
CA VAL A 40 13.66 -8.61 20.01
C VAL A 40 13.41 -9.77 19.05
N LYS A 41 12.28 -9.72 18.33
CA LYS A 41 11.93 -10.68 17.29
C LYS A 41 12.20 -10.07 15.91
N PHE A 42 13.01 -10.75 15.08
CA PHE A 42 13.30 -10.34 13.71
C PHE A 42 12.40 -11.11 12.74
N ILE A 43 11.58 -10.39 11.98
CA ILE A 43 10.64 -10.98 11.01
C ILE A 43 11.19 -10.77 9.60
N PHE A 44 11.59 -11.86 8.95
CA PHE A 44 12.05 -11.87 7.56
C PHE A 44 10.91 -12.34 6.66
N GLN A 45 10.12 -11.40 6.17
CA GLN A 45 8.89 -11.69 5.44
C GLN A 45 9.14 -12.01 3.95
N PRO A 46 8.57 -13.09 3.40
CA PRO A 46 8.50 -13.33 1.96
C PRO A 46 7.24 -12.71 1.32
N ALA A 47 7.25 -12.55 0.00
CA ALA A 47 6.05 -12.30 -0.81
C ALA A 47 5.23 -11.02 -0.48
N GLU A 48 5.89 -9.93 -0.05
CA GLU A 48 5.28 -8.60 0.08
C GLU A 48 4.61 -8.14 -1.23
N GLU A 49 5.32 -8.30 -2.36
CA GLU A 49 4.86 -7.94 -3.73
C GLU A 49 3.66 -8.78 -4.23
N GLY A 50 3.13 -9.64 -3.36
CA GLY A 50 2.01 -10.54 -3.62
C GLY A 50 2.45 -11.98 -3.88
N PRO A 51 1.71 -12.97 -3.36
CA PRO A 51 1.94 -14.37 -3.70
C PRO A 51 1.53 -14.68 -5.14
N PRO A 52 1.97 -15.81 -5.69
CA PRO A 52 1.41 -16.33 -6.94
C PRO A 52 -0.11 -16.45 -6.89
N LYS A 53 -0.76 -16.34 -8.04
CA LYS A 53 -2.23 -16.38 -8.12
C LYS A 53 -2.78 -17.69 -7.54
N GLY A 54 -3.63 -17.57 -6.52
CA GLY A 54 -4.27 -18.71 -5.86
C GLY A 54 -3.51 -19.22 -4.63
N GLU A 55 -2.39 -18.59 -4.28
CA GLU A 55 -1.62 -18.91 -3.07
C GLU A 55 -1.83 -17.84 -1.99
N GLU A 56 -1.67 -18.23 -0.72
CA GLU A 56 -1.52 -17.31 0.40
C GLU A 56 -0.02 -17.05 0.62
N GLY A 57 0.35 -15.84 1.03
CA GLY A 57 1.73 -15.45 1.32
C GLY A 57 1.78 -14.11 2.04
N GLY A 58 2.97 -13.54 2.16
CA GLY A 58 3.14 -12.23 2.79
C GLY A 58 2.88 -12.23 4.28
N ALA A 59 2.62 -11.04 4.82
CA ALA A 59 2.36 -10.84 6.24
C ALA A 59 1.18 -11.68 6.74
N ARG A 60 0.09 -11.79 5.95
CA ARG A 60 -1.12 -12.54 6.33
C ARG A 60 -0.82 -13.99 6.68
N LEU A 61 -0.02 -14.67 5.85
CA LEU A 61 0.32 -16.08 6.08
C LEU A 61 1.20 -16.21 7.34
N MET A 62 2.20 -15.35 7.49
CA MET A 62 3.07 -15.39 8.68
C MET A 62 2.29 -15.13 9.97
N ILE A 63 1.36 -14.17 9.99
CA ILE A 63 0.48 -13.89 11.12
C ILE A 63 -0.39 -15.10 11.44
N LYS A 64 -1.02 -15.70 10.42
CA LYS A 64 -1.84 -16.91 10.55
C LYS A 64 -1.04 -18.09 11.12
N GLU A 65 0.24 -18.20 10.77
CA GLU A 65 1.17 -19.21 11.31
C GLU A 65 1.74 -18.86 12.68
N GLY A 66 1.38 -17.70 13.23
CA GLY A 66 1.70 -17.31 14.59
C GLY A 66 3.03 -16.56 14.74
N VAL A 67 3.53 -15.89 13.70
CA VAL A 67 4.78 -15.10 13.79
C VAL A 67 4.76 -14.05 14.90
N LEU A 68 3.58 -13.52 15.25
CA LEU A 68 3.41 -12.53 16.32
C LEU A 68 3.26 -13.16 17.71
N ASN A 69 3.18 -14.49 17.79
CA ASN A 69 3.05 -15.24 19.04
C ASN A 69 4.39 -15.94 19.37
N ASN A 70 4.55 -16.34 20.63
CA ASN A 70 5.68 -17.15 21.12
C ASN A 70 7.09 -16.73 20.61
N PRO A 71 7.70 -15.67 21.17
CA PRO A 71 7.13 -14.78 22.19
C PRO A 71 6.08 -13.83 21.60
N ASP A 72 5.13 -13.41 22.42
CA ASP A 72 4.12 -12.42 22.00
C ASP A 72 4.82 -11.09 21.67
N VAL A 73 4.33 -10.39 20.64
CA VAL A 73 4.91 -9.14 20.16
C VAL A 73 4.09 -7.96 20.68
N ASP A 74 4.69 -7.13 21.54
CA ASP A 74 4.04 -5.95 22.13
C ASP A 74 4.07 -4.72 21.21
N ALA A 75 5.10 -4.59 20.37
CA ALA A 75 5.25 -3.53 19.39
C ALA A 75 6.01 -4.00 18.15
N ILE A 76 5.72 -3.40 16.99
CA ILE A 76 6.37 -3.74 15.72
C ILE A 76 6.83 -2.51 14.93
N PHE A 77 8.09 -2.53 14.46
CA PHE A 77 8.69 -1.45 13.68
C PHE A 77 9.18 -1.96 12.33
N GLY A 78 8.80 -1.26 11.26
CA GLY A 78 9.18 -1.58 9.90
C GLY A 78 9.94 -0.42 9.25
N LEU A 79 10.72 -0.75 8.22
CA LEU A 79 11.42 0.22 7.38
C LEU A 79 11.22 -0.11 5.92
N HIS A 80 10.89 0.90 5.11
CA HIS A 80 10.93 0.81 3.66
C HIS A 80 11.93 1.83 3.08
N ILE A 81 12.96 1.37 2.38
CA ILE A 81 13.87 2.29 1.67
C ILE A 81 13.14 2.95 0.49
N SER A 82 13.37 4.23 0.25
CA SER A 82 12.79 4.97 -0.88
C SER A 82 13.89 5.54 -1.76
N SER A 83 13.97 5.05 -3.01
CA SER A 83 14.90 5.55 -4.04
C SER A 83 14.58 6.97 -4.53
N LEU A 84 13.43 7.52 -4.15
CA LEU A 84 12.99 8.87 -4.49
C LEU A 84 13.28 9.90 -3.39
N LEU A 85 13.72 9.47 -2.21
CA LEU A 85 13.88 10.32 -1.04
C LEU A 85 15.37 10.49 -0.69
N PRO A 86 15.84 11.72 -0.43
CA PRO A 86 17.22 12.00 -0.07
C PRO A 86 17.77 11.12 1.06
N MET A 87 18.96 10.55 0.85
CA MET A 87 19.66 9.74 1.84
C MET A 87 19.97 10.52 3.13
N ASN A 88 20.27 9.78 4.19
CA ASN A 88 20.50 10.28 5.55
C ASN A 88 19.26 10.94 6.20
N LYS A 89 18.06 10.60 5.73
CA LYS A 89 16.80 11.07 6.30
C LYS A 89 15.84 9.92 6.53
N VAL A 90 15.03 10.06 7.58
CA VAL A 90 13.90 9.19 7.92
C VAL A 90 12.62 10.01 7.71
N TYR A 91 11.65 9.41 7.04
CA TYR A 91 10.36 10.03 6.75
C TYR A 91 9.27 9.26 7.48
N TYR A 92 8.45 9.98 8.21
CA TYR A 92 7.39 9.39 9.02
C TYR A 92 6.09 10.19 8.87
N LYS A 93 4.97 9.53 9.11
CA LYS A 93 3.65 10.15 9.27
C LYS A 93 2.84 9.32 10.26
N PRO A 94 2.20 9.92 11.28
CA PRO A 94 1.21 9.22 12.09
C PRO A 94 -0.11 9.00 11.32
N GLY A 95 -0.87 7.97 11.69
CA GLY A 95 -2.10 7.57 11.00
C GLY A 95 -1.80 6.93 9.64
N GLY A 96 -2.67 7.17 8.63
CA GLY A 96 -2.49 6.57 7.31
C GLY A 96 -1.19 7.02 6.64
N PHE A 97 -0.21 6.13 6.56
CA PHE A 97 1.09 6.39 5.93
C PHE A 97 1.08 5.96 4.45
N PHE A 98 0.70 4.72 4.20
CA PHE A 98 0.40 4.17 2.88
C PHE A 98 -1.08 3.77 2.79
N ALA A 99 -1.64 3.86 1.58
CA ALA A 99 -3.07 3.67 1.36
C ALA A 99 -3.44 2.20 1.25
N SER A 100 -4.65 1.85 1.69
CA SER A 100 -5.24 0.56 1.35
C SER A 100 -5.38 0.41 -0.15
N SER A 101 -5.49 -0.82 -0.61
CA SER A 101 -5.80 -1.16 -1.98
C SER A 101 -7.02 -2.05 -2.06
N SER A 102 -7.96 -1.69 -2.94
CA SER A 102 -9.05 -2.59 -3.31
C SER A 102 -9.16 -2.65 -4.83
N SER A 103 -9.40 -3.84 -5.37
CA SER A 103 -9.85 -3.99 -6.76
C SER A 103 -11.36 -3.83 -6.80
N LEU A 104 -11.85 -3.16 -7.85
CA LEU A 104 -13.26 -2.95 -8.12
C LEU A 104 -13.61 -3.57 -9.47
N THR A 105 -14.59 -4.45 -9.50
CA THR A 105 -15.19 -4.99 -10.72
C THR A 105 -16.67 -4.59 -10.75
N ILE A 106 -17.11 -3.96 -11.83
CA ILE A 106 -18.51 -3.62 -12.07
C ILE A 106 -18.95 -4.29 -13.36
N LYS A 107 -20.00 -5.10 -13.30
CA LYS A 107 -20.65 -5.69 -14.47
C LYS A 107 -22.04 -5.09 -14.64
N ILE A 108 -22.35 -4.63 -15.84
CA ILE A 108 -23.65 -4.05 -16.18
C ILE A 108 -24.30 -4.98 -17.20
N LYS A 109 -25.47 -5.52 -16.86
CA LYS A 109 -26.25 -6.42 -17.72
C LYS A 109 -27.40 -5.63 -18.34
N GLY A 110 -27.31 -5.44 -19.65
CA GLY A 110 -28.34 -4.81 -20.47
C GLY A 110 -29.16 -5.84 -21.24
N LYS A 111 -29.63 -5.43 -22.42
CA LYS A 111 -30.38 -6.29 -23.34
C LYS A 111 -29.94 -5.99 -24.77
N GLN A 112 -29.33 -6.99 -25.39
CA GLN A 112 -28.80 -6.90 -26.74
C GLN A 112 -29.87 -6.51 -27.77
N THR A 113 -29.52 -5.64 -28.72
CA THR A 113 -30.37 -5.30 -29.85
C THR A 113 -29.55 -4.78 -31.04
N HIS A 114 -30.18 -4.67 -32.21
CA HIS A 114 -29.57 -4.02 -33.36
C HIS A 114 -29.39 -2.51 -33.09
N GLY A 115 -28.23 -1.95 -33.42
CA GLY A 115 -27.89 -0.55 -33.13
C GLY A 115 -28.81 0.47 -33.82
N GLY A 116 -29.48 0.08 -34.91
CA GLY A 116 -30.51 0.90 -35.57
C GLY A 116 -31.91 0.85 -34.92
N THR A 117 -32.11 -0.01 -33.92
CA THR A 117 -33.40 -0.16 -33.21
C THR A 117 -33.18 -0.29 -31.70
N PRO A 118 -32.60 0.73 -31.04
CA PRO A 118 -32.20 0.67 -29.63
C PRO A 118 -33.38 0.48 -28.67
N TRP A 119 -34.59 0.90 -29.03
CA TRP A 119 -35.80 0.80 -28.19
C TRP A 119 -36.28 -0.63 -27.89
N PHE A 120 -35.69 -1.66 -28.51
CA PHE A 120 -35.94 -3.06 -28.16
C PHE A 120 -34.99 -3.62 -27.09
N GLY A 121 -33.95 -2.87 -26.73
CA GLY A 121 -32.88 -3.29 -25.82
C GLY A 121 -32.67 -2.34 -24.64
N VAL A 122 -31.58 -2.57 -23.91
CA VAL A 122 -31.07 -1.74 -22.82
C VAL A 122 -29.56 -1.67 -23.04
N ASP A 123 -29.03 -0.47 -23.24
CA ASP A 123 -27.65 -0.29 -23.71
C ASP A 123 -26.66 -0.18 -22.53
N PRO A 124 -25.88 -1.24 -22.23
CA PRO A 124 -24.94 -1.21 -21.12
C PRO A 124 -23.73 -0.31 -21.40
N ILE A 125 -23.42 0.04 -22.66
CA ILE A 125 -22.34 0.99 -23.00
C ILE A 125 -22.72 2.39 -22.52
N VAL A 126 -23.93 2.85 -22.83
CA VAL A 126 -24.42 4.16 -22.36
C VAL A 126 -24.46 4.20 -20.84
N ILE A 127 -24.99 3.15 -20.20
CA ILE A 127 -25.08 3.06 -18.74
C ILE A 127 -23.69 3.10 -18.09
N SER A 128 -22.68 2.45 -18.69
CA SER A 128 -21.31 2.48 -18.19
C SER A 128 -20.70 3.89 -18.20
N ALA A 129 -21.00 4.70 -19.22
CA ALA A 129 -20.51 6.07 -19.31
C ALA A 129 -21.13 6.96 -18.21
N GLU A 130 -22.43 6.79 -17.93
CA GLU A 130 -23.11 7.48 -16.84
C GLU A 130 -22.52 7.07 -15.47
N ILE A 131 -22.29 5.77 -15.26
CA ILE A 131 -21.66 5.27 -14.03
C ILE A 131 -20.25 5.83 -13.87
N ILE A 132 -19.39 5.79 -14.90
CA ILE A 132 -18.02 6.34 -14.82
C ILE A 132 -18.04 7.81 -14.41
N SER A 133 -18.94 8.59 -15.01
CA SER A 133 -19.08 10.02 -14.74
C SER A 133 -19.56 10.25 -13.30
N ALA A 134 -20.57 9.50 -12.86
CA ALA A 134 -21.16 9.65 -11.54
C ALA A 134 -20.24 9.14 -10.41
N LEU A 135 -19.42 8.11 -10.64
CA LEU A 135 -18.41 7.64 -9.69
C LEU A 135 -17.43 8.75 -9.28
N GLN A 136 -17.13 9.70 -10.17
CA GLN A 136 -16.25 10.84 -9.84
C GLN A 136 -16.82 11.74 -8.74
N THR A 137 -18.14 11.73 -8.54
CA THR A 137 -18.80 12.51 -7.48
C THR A 137 -18.55 11.96 -6.09
N ILE A 138 -18.21 10.67 -5.97
CA ILE A 138 -17.88 10.05 -4.68
C ILE A 138 -16.64 10.72 -4.10
N ILE A 139 -15.57 10.82 -4.89
CA ILE A 139 -14.33 11.49 -4.47
C ILE A 139 -14.55 13.00 -4.39
N SER A 140 -15.06 13.61 -5.46
CA SER A 140 -15.08 15.07 -5.56
C SER A 140 -16.08 15.74 -4.62
N ARG A 141 -17.25 15.14 -4.34
CA ARG A 141 -18.36 15.77 -3.59
C ARG A 141 -18.74 15.08 -2.29
N GLN A 142 -18.38 13.80 -2.11
CA GLN A 142 -18.86 13.00 -0.98
C GLN A 142 -17.75 12.44 -0.09
N SER A 143 -16.48 12.77 -0.37
CA SER A 143 -15.33 12.37 0.45
C SER A 143 -14.76 13.58 1.17
N ASN A 144 -14.45 13.45 2.46
CA ASN A 144 -13.88 14.54 3.25
C ASN A 144 -12.36 14.63 3.02
N LEU A 145 -11.98 15.18 1.87
CA LEU A 145 -10.57 15.25 1.42
C LEU A 145 -9.68 16.20 2.26
N THR A 146 -10.25 16.90 3.25
CA THR A 146 -9.45 17.66 4.23
C THR A 146 -8.89 16.77 5.34
N GLU A 147 -9.48 15.59 5.55
CA GLU A 147 -8.99 14.62 6.54
C GLU A 147 -7.88 13.75 5.91
N GLU A 148 -8.21 13.01 4.86
CA GLU A 148 -7.28 12.10 4.20
C GLU A 148 -7.58 11.99 2.70
N ALA A 149 -6.57 11.60 1.91
CA ALA A 149 -6.75 11.44 0.47
C ALA A 149 -7.37 10.07 0.12
N ALA A 150 -8.12 10.06 -0.99
CA ALA A 150 -8.62 8.85 -1.61
C ALA A 150 -8.57 8.94 -3.13
N VAL A 151 -8.43 7.79 -3.78
CA VAL A 151 -8.40 7.64 -5.23
C VAL A 151 -9.41 6.58 -5.63
N LEU A 152 -10.20 6.87 -6.64
CA LEU A 152 -11.02 5.90 -7.36
C LEU A 152 -10.66 6.03 -8.84
N SER A 153 -10.33 4.92 -9.48
CA SER A 153 -9.98 4.92 -10.91
C SER A 153 -10.55 3.70 -11.59
N ILE A 154 -11.18 3.90 -12.76
CA ILE A 154 -11.55 2.81 -13.67
C ILE A 154 -10.41 2.69 -14.69
N GLY A 155 -9.67 1.59 -14.62
CA GLY A 155 -8.50 1.34 -15.46
C GLY A 155 -8.83 0.55 -16.74
N GLN A 156 -9.96 -0.16 -16.76
CA GLN A 156 -10.37 -0.98 -17.89
C GLN A 156 -11.88 -0.94 -18.08
N ILE A 157 -12.30 -0.92 -19.34
CA ILE A 157 -13.69 -1.10 -19.77
C ILE A 157 -13.71 -2.07 -20.96
N ASN A 158 -14.59 -3.06 -20.92
CA ASN A 158 -14.81 -3.99 -22.03
C ASN A 158 -16.30 -4.18 -22.27
N GLY A 159 -16.73 -4.09 -23.53
CA GLY A 159 -18.09 -4.39 -23.95
C GLY A 159 -18.27 -4.22 -25.45
N GLY A 160 -19.14 -5.05 -26.04
CA GLY A 160 -19.37 -5.04 -27.48
C GLY A 160 -18.36 -5.85 -28.28
N ASN A 161 -18.84 -6.45 -29.38
CA ASN A 161 -18.01 -7.20 -30.34
C ASN A 161 -18.15 -6.69 -31.78
N ARG A 162 -19.26 -5.99 -32.10
CA ARG A 162 -19.56 -5.46 -33.44
C ARG A 162 -20.18 -4.08 -33.34
N PHE A 163 -19.82 -3.20 -34.26
CA PHE A 163 -20.21 -1.79 -34.26
C PHE A 163 -21.72 -1.52 -34.39
N ASN A 164 -22.49 -2.45 -34.98
CA ASN A 164 -23.93 -2.30 -35.23
C ASN A 164 -24.81 -3.11 -34.27
N ILE A 165 -24.25 -3.60 -33.16
CA ILE A 165 -24.96 -4.39 -32.16
C ILE A 165 -24.69 -3.78 -30.78
N ILE A 166 -25.74 -3.39 -30.07
CA ILE A 166 -25.67 -3.02 -28.67
C ILE A 166 -25.45 -4.30 -27.86
N PRO A 167 -24.40 -4.43 -27.02
CA PRO A 167 -24.09 -5.68 -26.32
C PRO A 167 -25.07 -6.01 -25.18
N GLU A 168 -24.98 -7.24 -24.66
CA GLU A 168 -25.70 -7.67 -23.47
C GLU A 168 -24.99 -7.27 -22.16
N GLU A 169 -23.68 -7.03 -22.19
CA GLU A 169 -22.89 -6.74 -20.99
C GLU A 169 -21.75 -5.73 -21.26
N VAL A 170 -21.42 -4.94 -20.24
CA VAL A 170 -20.16 -4.20 -20.10
C VAL A 170 -19.52 -4.54 -18.75
N THR A 171 -18.22 -4.83 -18.75
CA THR A 171 -17.42 -4.99 -17.53
C THR A 171 -16.43 -3.84 -17.39
N MET A 172 -16.38 -3.20 -16.22
CA MET A 172 -15.39 -2.20 -15.83
C MET A 172 -14.54 -2.72 -14.67
N ILE A 173 -13.24 -2.50 -14.74
CA ILE A 173 -12.29 -2.86 -13.67
C ILE A 173 -11.55 -1.61 -13.22
N GLY A 174 -11.42 -1.44 -11.91
CA GLY A 174 -10.83 -0.27 -11.28
C GLY A 174 -10.12 -0.57 -9.97
N THR A 175 -9.65 0.50 -9.34
CA THR A 175 -8.98 0.46 -8.04
C THR A 175 -9.51 1.56 -7.12
N ILE A 176 -9.58 1.23 -5.83
CA ILE A 176 -9.87 2.16 -4.75
C ILE A 176 -8.62 2.26 -3.88
N ARG A 177 -8.19 3.48 -3.57
CA ARG A 177 -7.13 3.78 -2.59
C ARG A 177 -7.71 4.71 -1.53
N ALA A 178 -7.44 4.44 -0.26
CA ALA A 178 -7.88 5.26 0.85
C ALA A 178 -6.86 5.22 1.99
N LEU A 179 -6.74 6.34 2.70
CA LEU A 179 -5.83 6.49 3.85
C LEU A 179 -6.56 6.51 5.20
N SER A 180 -7.90 6.36 5.18
CA SER A 180 -8.72 6.20 6.37
C SER A 180 -9.73 5.06 6.18
N TYR A 181 -9.95 4.28 7.25
CA TYR A 181 -10.91 3.16 7.25
C TYR A 181 -12.33 3.63 6.99
N GLU A 182 -12.75 4.69 7.68
CA GLU A 182 -14.07 5.30 7.49
C GLU A 182 -14.28 5.75 6.04
N MET A 183 -13.28 6.41 5.45
CA MET A 183 -13.36 6.90 4.08
C MET A 183 -13.40 5.73 3.08
N ARG A 184 -12.55 4.71 3.27
CA ARG A 184 -12.54 3.49 2.46
C ARG A 184 -13.92 2.86 2.42
N ASP A 185 -14.50 2.60 3.59
CA ASP A 185 -15.74 1.84 3.70
C ASP A 185 -16.93 2.69 3.21
N SER A 186 -16.91 4.01 3.48
CA SER A 186 -17.88 4.95 2.93
C SER A 186 -17.85 4.99 1.39
N ILE A 187 -16.66 5.02 0.79
CA ILE A 187 -16.49 5.01 -0.68
C ILE A 187 -17.07 3.72 -1.27
N LYS A 188 -16.73 2.55 -0.69
CA LYS A 188 -17.24 1.25 -1.16
C LYS A 188 -18.76 1.20 -1.14
N GLN A 189 -19.38 1.61 -0.02
CA GLN A 189 -20.84 1.64 0.09
C GLN A 189 -21.48 2.59 -0.93
N LYS A 190 -20.90 3.78 -1.14
CA LYS A 190 -21.39 4.75 -2.13
C LYS A 190 -21.29 4.22 -3.56
N ILE A 191 -20.24 3.45 -3.89
CA ILE A 191 -20.11 2.80 -5.20
C ILE A 191 -21.26 1.84 -5.41
N HIS A 192 -21.54 0.94 -4.46
CA HIS A 192 -22.66 0.00 -4.56
C HIS A 192 -23.99 0.72 -4.81
N ASN A 193 -24.30 1.75 -4.00
CA ASN A 193 -25.56 2.49 -4.11
C ASN A 193 -25.70 3.23 -5.45
N LEU A 194 -24.61 3.87 -5.91
CA LEU A 194 -24.62 4.69 -7.11
C LEU A 194 -24.71 3.85 -8.38
N VAL A 195 -23.96 2.74 -8.44
CA VAL A 195 -24.03 1.80 -9.56
C VAL A 195 -25.42 1.18 -9.67
N ASP A 196 -25.96 0.65 -8.56
CA ASP A 196 -27.29 0.04 -8.54
C ASP A 196 -28.39 1.04 -8.92
N GLY A 197 -28.32 2.26 -8.38
CA GLY A 197 -29.29 3.31 -8.67
C GLY A 197 -29.32 3.72 -10.14
N ILE A 198 -28.15 3.92 -10.75
CA ILE A 198 -28.04 4.29 -12.18
C ILE A 198 -28.49 3.11 -13.05
N SER A 199 -28.01 1.90 -12.79
CA SER A 199 -28.42 0.74 -13.60
C SER A 199 -29.94 0.54 -13.58
N LYS A 200 -30.58 0.62 -12.41
CA LYS A 200 -32.04 0.52 -12.29
C LYS A 200 -32.78 1.63 -13.02
N SER A 201 -32.28 2.88 -13.01
CA SER A 201 -32.97 3.97 -13.72
C SER A 201 -33.00 3.79 -15.24
N PHE A 202 -32.05 3.01 -15.78
CA PHE A 202 -32.01 2.63 -17.20
C PHE A 202 -32.64 1.27 -17.50
N GLY A 203 -33.19 0.57 -16.50
CA GLY A 203 -33.78 -0.76 -16.66
C GLY A 203 -32.76 -1.89 -16.82
N ALA A 204 -31.54 -1.71 -16.33
CA ALA A 204 -30.47 -2.71 -16.31
C ALA A 204 -30.25 -3.29 -14.91
N GLU A 205 -29.56 -4.42 -14.85
CA GLU A 205 -29.00 -4.98 -13.61
C GLU A 205 -27.50 -4.72 -13.54
N SER A 206 -26.95 -4.70 -12.33
CA SER A 206 -25.51 -4.55 -12.12
C SER A 206 -25.01 -5.42 -10.98
N GLU A 207 -23.79 -5.92 -11.14
CA GLU A 207 -23.03 -6.58 -10.08
C GLU A 207 -21.79 -5.74 -9.77
N VAL A 208 -21.54 -5.50 -8.49
CA VAL A 208 -20.34 -4.82 -8.01
C VAL A 208 -19.61 -5.76 -7.07
N GLU A 209 -18.35 -6.04 -7.40
CA GLU A 209 -17.43 -6.83 -6.58
C GLU A 209 -16.26 -5.94 -6.18
N ILE A 210 -16.00 -5.87 -4.87
CA ILE A 210 -14.86 -5.15 -4.32
C ILE A 210 -14.06 -6.15 -3.48
N ILE A 211 -12.81 -6.36 -3.86
CA ILE A 211 -11.90 -7.27 -3.16
C ILE A 211 -10.78 -6.43 -2.56
N ASP A 212 -10.58 -6.55 -1.25
CA ASP A 212 -9.50 -5.87 -0.54
C ASP A 212 -8.16 -6.59 -0.75
N GLY A 213 -7.19 -5.83 -1.27
CA GLY A 213 -5.77 -6.15 -1.21
C GLY A 213 -5.19 -5.68 0.12
N ALA A 214 -4.00 -5.08 0.07
CA ALA A 214 -3.31 -4.49 1.23
C ALA A 214 -4.21 -3.54 2.03
N ASP A 215 -4.09 -3.59 3.35
CA ASP A 215 -4.79 -2.67 4.25
C ASP A 215 -4.07 -1.31 4.33
N ILE A 216 -4.62 -0.37 5.10
CA ILE A 216 -3.96 0.91 5.36
C ILE A 216 -2.74 0.65 6.24
N THR A 217 -1.55 1.10 5.82
CA THR A 217 -0.39 1.14 6.71
C THR A 217 -0.61 2.27 7.71
N TYR A 218 -1.32 1.94 8.79
CA TYR A 218 -1.75 2.88 9.81
C TYR A 218 -0.71 2.91 10.93
N ASN A 219 0.12 3.94 10.94
CA ASN A 219 1.11 4.14 11.98
C ASN A 219 0.41 4.63 13.25
N ASP A 220 0.46 3.83 14.32
CA ASP A 220 -0.18 4.19 15.58
C ASP A 220 0.35 5.54 16.10
N PRO A 221 -0.51 6.57 16.28
CA PRO A 221 -0.04 7.89 16.70
C PRO A 221 0.62 7.90 18.09
N GLY A 222 0.17 7.03 19.01
CA GLY A 222 0.74 6.91 20.35
C GLY A 222 2.17 6.38 20.30
N MET A 223 2.36 5.24 19.65
CA MET A 223 3.64 4.58 19.41
C MET A 223 4.60 5.48 18.63
N MET A 224 4.11 6.14 17.57
CA MET A 224 4.92 7.10 16.82
C MET A 224 5.41 8.25 17.72
N ASN A 225 4.53 8.82 18.56
CA ASN A 225 4.92 9.89 19.48
C ASN A 225 5.93 9.42 20.54
N GLN A 226 5.74 8.21 21.09
CA GLN A 226 6.65 7.59 22.05
C GLN A 226 8.05 7.38 21.45
N MET A 227 8.12 6.92 20.20
CA MET A 227 9.38 6.49 19.58
C MET A 227 10.04 7.54 18.68
N LEU A 228 9.35 8.63 18.34
CA LEU A 228 9.92 9.72 17.54
C LEU A 228 11.24 10.30 18.12
N PRO A 229 11.42 10.45 19.44
CA PRO A 229 12.71 10.85 20.02
C PRO A 229 13.87 9.91 19.63
N SER A 230 13.62 8.60 19.53
CA SER A 230 14.63 7.61 19.12
C SER A 230 15.01 7.77 17.64
N ILE A 231 14.02 8.01 16.77
CA ILE A 231 14.24 8.33 15.35
C ILE A 231 15.08 9.61 15.23
N LYS A 232 14.72 10.68 15.94
CA LYS A 232 15.42 11.97 15.93
C LYS A 232 16.85 11.86 16.46
N LYS A 233 17.08 11.09 17.53
CA LYS A 233 18.41 10.81 18.07
C LYS A 233 19.28 10.06 17.06
N SER A 234 18.70 9.14 16.29
CA SER A 234 19.40 8.32 15.31
C SER A 234 19.74 9.06 14.01
N ALA A 235 18.78 9.80 13.47
CA ALA A 235 18.90 10.53 12.20
C ALA A 235 19.47 11.95 12.36
N GLY A 236 19.30 12.56 13.53
CA GLY A 236 19.44 13.99 13.77
C GLY A 236 18.08 14.70 13.65
N GLU A 237 17.87 15.74 14.47
CA GLU A 237 16.59 16.45 14.61
C GLU A 237 16.00 16.91 13.26
N ASN A 238 16.85 17.44 12.38
CA ASN A 238 16.43 17.97 11.07
C ASN A 238 16.29 16.91 9.97
N ASN A 239 16.62 15.65 10.28
CA ASN A 239 16.60 14.53 9.34
C ASN A 239 15.47 13.53 9.61
N ALA A 240 14.73 13.70 10.72
CA ALA A 240 13.44 13.05 10.94
C ALA A 240 12.33 13.96 10.38
N VAL A 241 11.83 13.62 9.19
CA VAL A 241 10.95 14.49 8.40
C VAL A 241 9.51 13.99 8.45
N LEU A 242 8.60 14.83 8.96
CA LEU A 242 7.17 14.60 8.81
C LEU A 242 6.79 14.72 7.33
N THR A 243 6.24 13.66 6.75
CA THR A 243 5.86 13.62 5.33
C THR A 243 4.35 13.54 5.13
N LYS A 244 3.92 13.79 3.89
CA LYS A 244 2.57 13.47 3.43
C LYS A 244 2.47 11.96 3.17
N ALA A 245 1.25 11.44 3.25
CA ALA A 245 0.96 10.07 2.91
C ALA A 245 1.24 9.77 1.43
N LYS A 246 1.47 8.50 1.11
CA LYS A 246 1.61 8.02 -0.27
C LYS A 246 0.48 7.04 -0.59
N THR A 247 0.00 7.04 -1.82
CA THR A 247 -1.10 6.17 -2.27
C THR A 247 -0.62 4.80 -2.78
N VAL A 248 0.59 4.40 -2.39
CA VAL A 248 1.08 3.03 -2.56
C VAL A 248 0.45 2.12 -1.51
N ALA A 249 0.57 0.82 -1.69
CA ALA A 249 0.06 -0.21 -0.80
C ALA A 249 1.24 -1.07 -0.33
N GLU A 250 1.12 -1.65 0.86
CA GLU A 250 2.18 -2.37 1.55
C GLU A 250 1.51 -3.38 2.50
N ASP A 251 1.90 -4.65 2.42
CA ASP A 251 1.26 -5.70 3.21
C ASP A 251 1.72 -5.73 4.69
N TYR A 252 2.78 -4.98 5.04
CA TYR A 252 3.15 -4.71 6.44
C TYR A 252 1.98 -4.12 7.25
N ALA A 253 0.99 -3.50 6.58
CA ALA A 253 -0.26 -3.07 7.17
C ALA A 253 -0.96 -4.16 8.00
N TYR A 254 -0.85 -5.44 7.61
CA TYR A 254 -1.48 -6.52 8.38
C TYR A 254 -0.85 -6.73 9.75
N TYR A 255 0.45 -6.48 9.93
CA TYR A 255 1.03 -6.51 11.28
C TYR A 255 0.49 -5.38 12.15
N LEU A 256 0.31 -4.19 11.56
CA LEU A 256 -0.21 -3.01 12.24
C LEU A 256 -1.68 -3.13 12.65
N ASN A 257 -2.42 -4.06 12.05
CA ASN A 257 -3.77 -4.41 12.48
C ASN A 257 -3.79 -5.23 13.77
N GLU A 258 -2.71 -5.96 14.07
CA GLU A 258 -2.64 -6.89 15.20
C GLU A 258 -1.88 -6.28 16.40
N VAL A 259 -0.84 -5.48 16.13
CA VAL A 259 0.08 -4.98 17.15
C VAL A 259 0.40 -3.50 16.90
N PRO A 260 0.44 -2.64 17.94
CA PRO A 260 0.79 -1.23 17.78
C PRO A 260 2.21 -1.09 17.22
N GLY A 261 2.36 -0.17 16.27
CA GLY A 261 3.61 -0.07 15.54
C GLY A 261 3.58 1.01 14.49
N PHE A 262 4.67 1.06 13.72
CA PHE A 262 4.72 1.91 12.54
C PHE A 262 5.73 1.40 11.51
N LEU A 263 5.49 1.79 10.27
CA LEU A 263 6.42 1.75 9.16
C LEU A 263 6.94 3.18 8.90
N PHE A 264 8.25 3.32 8.69
CA PHE A 264 8.83 4.58 8.24
C PHE A 264 9.63 4.38 6.95
N GLU A 265 9.88 5.48 6.23
CA GLU A 265 10.71 5.43 5.04
C GLU A 265 12.14 5.90 5.31
N LEU A 266 13.12 5.17 4.77
CA LEU A 266 14.52 5.56 4.75
C LEU A 266 14.87 6.12 3.39
N GLY A 267 15.43 7.33 3.32
CA GLY A 267 15.88 7.88 2.04
C GLY A 267 17.07 7.10 1.47
N GLY A 268 16.98 6.69 0.21
CA GLY A 268 18.02 5.97 -0.52
C GLY A 268 18.69 6.77 -1.64
N TYR A 269 18.22 7.99 -1.93
CA TYR A 269 18.72 8.80 -3.05
C TYR A 269 19.90 9.68 -2.67
N ASN A 270 21.04 9.52 -3.34
CA ASN A 270 22.14 10.46 -3.22
C ASN A 270 21.85 11.76 -4.00
N SER A 271 21.44 12.80 -3.26
CA SER A 271 21.14 14.12 -3.83
C SER A 271 22.35 14.86 -4.39
N ASP A 272 23.56 14.46 -4.03
CA ASP A 272 24.81 15.00 -4.59
C ASP A 272 25.19 14.30 -5.91
N SER A 273 24.45 13.26 -6.31
CA SER A 273 24.68 12.61 -7.60
C SER A 273 24.11 13.45 -8.74
N ASN A 274 24.80 13.47 -9.89
CA ASN A 274 24.29 14.11 -11.12
C ASN A 274 23.20 13.28 -11.82
N LYS A 275 22.64 12.26 -11.16
CA LYS A 275 21.64 11.36 -11.75
C LYS A 275 20.29 11.60 -11.09
N PRO A 276 19.18 11.61 -11.84
CA PRO A 276 17.87 11.71 -11.23
C PRO A 276 17.58 10.47 -10.36
N PRO A 277 16.72 10.59 -9.33
CA PRO A 277 16.24 9.43 -8.60
C PRO A 277 15.47 8.50 -9.54
N THR A 278 15.60 7.19 -9.32
CA THR A 278 14.97 6.15 -10.14
C THR A 278 13.78 5.57 -9.38
N PRO A 279 12.56 5.55 -9.95
CA PRO A 279 11.39 5.05 -9.21
C PRO A 279 11.49 3.57 -8.84
N HIS A 280 10.71 3.17 -7.84
CA HIS A 280 10.51 1.74 -7.55
C HIS A 280 9.87 1.05 -8.77
N HIS A 281 10.17 -0.23 -8.91
CA HIS A 281 9.66 -1.13 -9.97
C HIS A 281 10.09 -0.77 -11.40
N THR A 282 11.14 0.03 -11.56
CA THR A 282 11.76 0.30 -12.87
C THR A 282 13.05 -0.50 -13.05
N ALA A 283 13.41 -0.78 -14.30
CA ALA A 283 14.62 -1.55 -14.63
C ALA A 283 15.94 -0.83 -14.28
N ASP A 284 15.87 0.49 -14.06
CA ASP A 284 16.98 1.34 -13.64
C ASP A 284 16.98 1.65 -12.14
N PHE A 285 16.06 1.06 -11.36
CA PHE A 285 15.98 1.23 -9.90
C PHE A 285 17.34 1.03 -9.23
N THR A 286 17.73 2.02 -8.44
CA THR A 286 18.93 2.01 -7.61
C THR A 286 18.73 2.80 -6.33
N VAL A 287 19.40 2.35 -5.27
CA VAL A 287 19.57 3.07 -4.01
C VAL A 287 21.07 3.20 -3.72
N ASP A 288 21.45 4.18 -2.90
CA ASP A 288 22.82 4.34 -2.45
C ASP A 288 23.03 3.57 -1.14
N ASP A 289 23.85 2.51 -1.16
CA ASP A 289 24.10 1.63 -0.02
C ASP A 289 24.58 2.36 1.24
N ARG A 290 25.19 3.56 1.09
CA ARG A 290 25.59 4.39 2.24
C ARG A 290 24.40 4.82 3.10
N SER A 291 23.19 4.83 2.53
CA SER A 291 21.96 5.10 3.28
C SER A 291 21.63 4.02 4.31
N MET A 292 22.03 2.76 4.07
CA MET A 292 21.66 1.62 4.92
C MET A 292 22.17 1.76 6.36
N LEU A 293 23.31 2.44 6.56
CA LEU A 293 23.87 2.68 7.90
C LEU A 293 22.88 3.42 8.81
N LEU A 294 22.12 4.38 8.27
CA LEU A 294 21.09 5.06 9.06
C LEU A 294 19.93 4.12 9.39
N GLY A 295 19.51 3.26 8.45
CA GLY A 295 18.50 2.24 8.70
C GLY A 295 18.86 1.32 9.87
N VAL A 296 20.10 0.80 9.89
CA VAL A 296 20.60 -0.06 10.98
C VAL A 296 20.56 0.69 12.32
N LYS A 297 21.02 1.94 12.36
CA LYS A 297 21.00 2.76 13.59
C LYS A 297 19.59 2.97 14.11
N VAL A 298 18.65 3.34 13.23
CA VAL A 298 17.27 3.62 13.62
C VAL A 298 16.60 2.35 14.14
N MET A 299 16.70 1.22 13.42
CA MET A 299 16.09 -0.04 13.84
C MET A 299 16.67 -0.55 15.17
N THR A 300 17.99 -0.45 15.34
CA THR A 300 18.67 -0.82 16.60
C THR A 300 18.18 0.04 17.77
N ASN A 301 18.15 1.36 17.61
CA ASN A 301 17.76 2.26 18.68
C ASN A 301 16.26 2.18 19.00
N LEU A 302 15.39 1.98 17.99
CA LEU A 302 13.97 1.76 18.22
C LEU A 302 13.72 0.55 19.11
N ALA A 303 14.35 -0.58 18.80
CA ALA A 303 14.23 -1.79 19.61
C ALA A 303 14.71 -1.55 21.06
N LEU A 304 15.91 -0.98 21.23
CA LEU A 304 16.51 -0.77 22.55
C LEU A 304 15.78 0.28 23.39
N ASP A 305 15.35 1.38 22.78
CA ASP A 305 14.70 2.48 23.50
C ASP A 305 13.26 2.08 23.89
N TYR A 306 12.54 1.31 23.04
CA TYR A 306 11.22 0.78 23.39
C TYR A 306 11.29 -0.11 24.63
N LEU A 307 12.19 -1.09 24.62
CA LEU A 307 12.38 -2.03 25.74
C LEU A 307 12.79 -1.35 27.05
N LYS A 308 13.45 -0.19 26.99
CA LYS A 308 13.80 0.62 28.16
C LYS A 308 12.65 1.51 28.65
N SER A 309 11.73 1.89 27.76
CA SER A 309 10.59 2.75 28.12
C SER A 309 9.47 2.00 28.84
N GLU A 310 9.44 0.68 28.76
CA GLU A 310 8.51 -0.21 29.46
C GLU A 310 8.98 -0.59 30.89
N GLN A 311 10.06 0.03 31.39
CA GLN A 311 10.51 -0.08 32.79
C GLN A 311 10.02 1.11 33.63
#